data_AF-A0A7W1B1Y0-F1
#
_entry.id   AF-A0A7W1B1Y0-F1
#
_cell.length_a   1.000
_cell.length_b   1.000
_cell.length_c   1.000
_cell.angle_alpha   90.00
_cell.angle_beta   90.00
_cell.angle_gamma   90.00
#
_symmetry.space_group_name_H-M   'P 1'
#
loop_
_entity.id
_entity.type
_entity.pdbx_description
1 polymer ?
#
loop_
_entity_poly.entity_id
_entity_poly.type
_entity_poly.pdbx_seq_one_letter_code
_entity_poly.pdbx_strand_id
1 'polypeptide(L)'
;SELTRLAAGLTDVLVRDWALGWVDGALQHAAESLWVELTRHATGKLVAAPATLLAVHAYLRGDGAYARTALDRAQDADPEYPFACLLAQGLDQGVPPTALRAAIEASRTPR
;
A
#
# COMPACT_ATOMS: atom_id res chain seq x y z
N SER A 1 -6.62 -14.69 12.97
CA SER A 1 -5.20 -15.06 13.19
C SER A 1 -4.41 -13.81 13.54
N GLU A 2 -3.11 -13.92 13.85
CA GLU A 2 -2.24 -12.73 14.05
C GLU A 2 -2.22 -11.82 12.81
N LEU A 3 -2.13 -12.41 11.62
CA LEU A 3 -2.19 -11.69 10.34
C LEU A 3 -3.50 -10.90 10.18
N THR A 4 -4.64 -11.45 10.61
CA THR A 4 -5.92 -10.70 10.61
C THR A 4 -5.87 -9.47 11.52
N ARG A 5 -5.23 -9.58 12.71
CA ARG A 5 -5.09 -8.44 13.62
C ARG A 5 -4.19 -7.36 13.05
N LEU A 6 -3.07 -7.75 12.44
CA LEU A 6 -2.18 -6.81 11.76
C LEU A 6 -2.89 -6.11 10.60
N ALA A 7 -3.61 -6.85 9.75
CA ALA A 7 -4.41 -6.28 8.67
C ALA A 7 -5.52 -5.33 9.20
N ALA A 8 -6.16 -5.68 10.33
CA ALA A 8 -7.12 -4.80 10.99
C ALA A 8 -6.48 -3.51 11.51
N GLY A 9 -5.24 -3.58 12.03
CA GLY A 9 -4.49 -2.39 12.45
C GLY A 9 -4.29 -1.38 11.32
N LEU A 10 -4.10 -1.84 10.08
CA LEU A 10 -3.96 -0.98 8.89
C LEU A 10 -5.25 -0.25 8.47
N THR A 11 -6.39 -0.54 9.11
CA THR A 11 -7.62 0.25 8.90
C THR A 11 -7.54 1.63 9.55
N ASP A 12 -6.71 1.77 10.58
CA ASP A 12 -6.36 3.06 11.15
C ASP A 12 -5.43 3.83 10.19
N VAL A 13 -5.81 5.07 9.86
CA VAL A 13 -5.08 5.92 8.91
C VAL A 13 -3.67 6.24 9.42
N LEU A 14 -3.49 6.52 10.71
CA LEU A 14 -2.18 6.85 11.27
C LEU A 14 -1.24 5.64 11.25
N VAL A 15 -1.76 4.46 11.56
CA VAL A 15 -0.98 3.21 11.50
C VAL A 15 -0.57 2.89 10.06
N ARG A 16 -1.52 3.02 9.12
CA ARG A 16 -1.26 2.81 7.68
C ARG A 16 -0.23 3.80 7.13
N ASP A 17 -0.35 5.09 7.46
CA ASP A 17 0.56 6.12 6.95
C ASP A 17 1.96 5.99 7.57
N TRP A 18 2.03 5.57 8.84
CA TRP A 18 3.30 5.19 9.45
C TRP A 18 3.95 4.00 8.74
N ALA A 19 3.16 2.96 8.44
CA ALA A 19 3.60 1.79 7.69
C ALA A 19 3.99 2.12 6.23
N LEU A 20 3.30 3.07 5.60
CA LEU A 20 3.62 3.59 4.26
C LEU A 20 5.01 4.23 4.22
N GLY A 21 5.51 4.74 5.35
CA GLY A 21 6.86 5.28 5.47
C GLY A 21 8.00 4.25 5.37
N TRP A 22 7.70 2.94 5.28
CA TRP A 22 8.70 1.87 5.17
C TRP A 22 9.12 1.56 3.74
N VAL A 23 8.76 2.42 2.78
CA VAL A 23 9.17 2.29 1.37
C VAL A 23 10.68 2.44 1.14
N ASP A 24 11.41 2.97 2.13
CA ASP A 24 12.85 3.20 2.08
C ASP A 24 13.54 2.77 3.38
N GLY A 25 14.83 2.50 3.28
CA GLY A 25 15.69 2.14 4.42
C GLY A 25 15.69 0.65 4.76
N ALA A 26 16.19 0.32 5.95
CA ALA A 26 16.49 -1.06 6.34
C ALA A 26 15.27 -1.99 6.40
N LEU A 27 14.06 -1.44 6.54
CA LEU A 27 12.83 -2.21 6.67
C LEU A 27 12.14 -2.51 5.34
N GLN A 28 12.58 -1.92 4.22
CA GLN A 28 11.86 -1.97 2.94
C GLN A 28 11.47 -3.39 2.50
N HIS A 29 12.43 -4.33 2.49
CA HIS A 29 12.20 -5.71 2.07
C HIS A 29 11.31 -6.49 3.05
N ALA A 30 11.45 -6.24 4.35
CA ALA A 30 10.63 -6.86 5.38
C ALA A 30 9.18 -6.36 5.31
N ALA A 31 8.98 -5.07 5.07
CA ALA A 31 7.68 -4.46 4.87
C ALA A 31 6.97 -5.03 3.62
N GLU A 32 7.66 -5.09 2.47
CA GLU A 32 7.09 -5.68 1.25
C GLU A 32 6.66 -7.14 1.48
N SER A 33 7.50 -7.93 2.16
CA SER A 33 7.18 -9.33 2.51
C SER A 33 5.95 -9.42 3.41
N LEU A 34 5.84 -8.55 4.41
CA LEU A 34 4.67 -8.47 5.28
C LEU A 34 3.41 -8.12 4.49
N TRP A 35 3.47 -7.17 3.56
CA TRP A 35 2.32 -6.79 2.73
C TRP A 35 1.86 -7.95 1.84
N VAL A 36 2.78 -8.74 1.29
CA VAL A 36 2.45 -9.98 0.57
C VAL A 36 1.73 -10.96 1.49
N GLU A 37 2.25 -11.22 2.69
CA GLU A 37 1.62 -12.16 3.62
C GLU A 37 0.23 -11.71 4.06
N LEU A 38 0.07 -10.43 4.40
CA LEU A 38 -1.23 -9.87 4.80
C LEU A 38 -2.23 -9.88 3.66
N THR A 39 -1.82 -9.52 2.44
CA THR A 39 -2.69 -9.55 1.25
C THR A 39 -3.20 -10.96 0.95
N ARG A 40 -2.38 -11.98 1.19
CA ARG A 40 -2.74 -13.40 0.96
C ARG A 40 -3.68 -13.97 2.02
N HIS A 41 -3.58 -13.52 3.27
CA HIS A 41 -4.29 -14.14 4.41
C HIS A 41 -5.45 -13.30 4.96
N ALA A 42 -5.46 -11.99 4.71
CA ALA A 42 -6.60 -11.14 5.07
C ALA A 42 -7.82 -11.50 4.22
N THR A 43 -9.00 -11.18 4.74
CA THR A 43 -10.28 -11.49 4.10
C THR A 43 -11.21 -10.28 4.13
N GLY A 44 -12.11 -10.18 3.15
CA GLY A 44 -13.01 -9.05 3.00
C GLY A 44 -12.26 -7.73 2.85
N LYS A 45 -12.81 -6.65 3.41
CA LYS A 45 -12.24 -5.29 3.30
C LYS A 45 -10.84 -5.14 3.92
N LEU A 46 -10.42 -6.06 4.79
CA LEU A 46 -9.09 -6.02 5.41
C LEU A 46 -7.95 -6.26 4.43
N VAL A 47 -8.23 -6.75 3.21
CA VAL A 47 -7.23 -6.94 2.15
C VAL A 47 -6.80 -5.61 1.53
N ALA A 48 -7.68 -4.60 1.53
CA ALA A 48 -7.48 -3.39 0.74
C ALA A 48 -6.23 -2.59 1.16
N ALA A 49 -6.03 -2.40 2.47
CA ALA A 49 -4.88 -1.67 3.00
C ALA A 49 -3.52 -2.34 2.67
N PRO A 50 -3.27 -3.62 3.04
CA PRO A 50 -1.99 -4.26 2.73
C PRO A 50 -1.76 -4.43 1.22
N ALA A 51 -2.80 -4.68 0.42
CA ALA A 51 -2.67 -4.75 -1.04
C ALA A 51 -2.28 -3.39 -1.65
N THR A 52 -2.81 -2.30 -1.11
CA THR A 52 -2.41 -0.94 -1.54
C THR A 52 -0.96 -0.62 -1.15
N LEU A 53 -0.53 -0.98 0.07
CA LEU A 53 0.86 -0.82 0.49
C LEU A 53 1.82 -1.65 -0.39
N LEU A 54 1.44 -2.88 -0.72
CA LEU A 54 2.19 -3.72 -1.67
C LEU A 54 2.32 -3.05 -3.04
N ALA A 55 1.23 -2.45 -3.54
CA ALA A 55 1.24 -1.73 -4.80
C ALA A 55 2.22 -0.55 -4.80
N VAL A 56 2.30 0.21 -3.70
CA VAL A 56 3.28 1.29 -3.54
C VAL A 56 4.71 0.75 -3.66
N HIS A 57 5.05 -0.30 -2.91
CA HIS A 57 6.40 -0.89 -2.96
C HIS A 57 6.76 -1.37 -4.37
N ALA A 58 5.85 -2.09 -5.02
CA ALA A 58 6.00 -2.57 -6.39
C ALA A 58 6.23 -1.43 -7.39
N TYR A 59 5.43 -0.37 -7.29
CA TYR A 59 5.52 0.78 -8.17
C TYR A 59 6.86 1.52 -8.00
N LEU A 60 7.29 1.71 -6.76
CA LEU A 60 8.52 2.42 -6.42
C LEU A 60 9.81 1.69 -6.83
N ARG A 61 9.75 0.37 -7.04
CA ARG A 61 10.85 -0.44 -7.60
C ARG A 61 10.75 -0.63 -9.12
N GLY A 62 9.81 0.04 -9.79
CA GLY A 62 9.66 0.01 -11.25
C GLY A 62 8.79 -1.12 -11.80
N ASP A 63 8.07 -1.85 -10.95
CA ASP A 63 7.21 -2.96 -11.34
C ASP A 63 5.74 -2.52 -11.37
N GLY A 64 5.41 -1.74 -12.40
CA GLY A 64 4.07 -1.20 -12.60
C GLY A 64 3.01 -2.28 -12.84
N ALA A 65 3.40 -3.41 -13.43
CA ALA A 65 2.49 -4.53 -13.65
C ALA A 65 2.06 -5.17 -12.32
N TYR A 66 3.02 -5.47 -11.44
CA TYR A 66 2.70 -6.01 -10.12
C TYR A 66 1.98 -4.98 -9.24
N ALA A 67 2.31 -3.69 -9.37
CA ALA A 67 1.57 -2.63 -8.70
C ALA A 67 0.10 -2.60 -9.10
N ARG A 68 -0.21 -2.74 -10.40
CA ARG A 68 -1.58 -2.86 -10.89
C ARG A 68 -2.28 -4.08 -10.32
N THR A 69 -1.67 -5.26 -10.38
CA THR A 69 -2.27 -6.49 -9.84
C THR A 69 -2.59 -6.36 -8.34
N ALA A 70 -1.72 -5.71 -7.57
CA ALA A 70 -1.97 -5.44 -6.16
C ALA A 70 -3.12 -4.43 -5.95
N LEU A 71 -3.24 -3.40 -6.81
CA LEU A 71 -4.37 -2.46 -6.79
C LEU A 71 -5.70 -3.14 -7.15
N ASP A 72 -5.73 -3.97 -8.21
CA ASP A 72 -6.90 -4.73 -8.60
C ASP A 72 -7.37 -5.59 -7.41
N ARG A 73 -6.42 -6.24 -6.72
CA ARG A 73 -6.73 -7.02 -5.52
C ARG A 73 -7.31 -6.19 -4.38
N ALA A 74 -6.84 -4.94 -4.21
CA ALA A 74 -7.37 -4.02 -3.21
C ALA A 74 -8.80 -3.59 -3.55
N GLN A 75 -9.04 -3.24 -4.82
CA GLN A 75 -10.34 -2.79 -5.33
C GLN A 75 -11.38 -3.92 -5.35
N ASP A 76 -10.98 -5.15 -5.65
CA ASP A 76 -11.85 -6.33 -5.53
C ASP A 76 -12.32 -6.55 -4.09
N ALA A 77 -11.48 -6.23 -3.11
CA ALA A 77 -11.81 -6.38 -1.70
C ALA A 77 -12.62 -5.22 -1.14
N ASP A 78 -12.34 -3.99 -1.59
CA ASP A 78 -13.08 -2.78 -1.23
C ASP A 78 -13.02 -1.74 -2.36
N PRO A 79 -14.02 -1.69 -3.25
CA PRO A 79 -14.01 -0.83 -4.43
C PRO A 79 -13.92 0.67 -4.12
N GLU A 80 -14.30 1.05 -2.90
CA GLU A 80 -14.32 2.44 -2.44
C GLU A 80 -13.14 2.77 -1.53
N TYR A 81 -12.15 1.88 -1.36
CA TYR A 81 -11.00 2.14 -0.49
C TYR A 81 -10.19 3.35 -0.99
N PRO A 82 -10.23 4.51 -0.29
CA PRO A 82 -9.82 5.78 -0.90
C PRO A 82 -8.36 5.79 -1.36
N PHE A 83 -7.49 5.10 -0.63
CA PHE A 83 -6.07 5.08 -0.96
C PHE A 83 -5.75 4.25 -2.20
N ALA A 84 -6.42 3.10 -2.39
CA ALA A 84 -6.28 2.32 -3.63
C ALA A 84 -6.78 3.11 -4.84
N CYS A 85 -7.93 3.78 -4.70
CA CYS A 85 -8.48 4.61 -5.78
C CYS A 85 -7.56 5.77 -6.15
N LEU A 86 -7.04 6.49 -5.15
CA LEU A 86 -6.11 7.60 -5.38
C LEU A 86 -4.81 7.12 -6.04
N LEU A 87 -4.24 6.02 -5.56
CA LEU A 87 -3.01 5.46 -6.13
C LEU A 87 -3.24 5.00 -7.57
N ALA A 88 -4.32 4.26 -7.84
CA ALA A 88 -4.69 3.81 -9.19
C ALA A 88 -4.84 4.99 -10.16
N GLN A 89 -5.55 6.04 -9.76
CA GLN A 89 -5.67 7.27 -10.54
C GLN A 89 -4.31 7.90 -10.83
N GLY A 90 -3.43 8.00 -9.83
CA GLY A 90 -2.07 8.51 -10.02
C GLY A 90 -1.27 7.69 -11.03
N LEU A 91 -1.35 6.35 -10.95
CA LEU A 91 -0.66 5.46 -11.88
C LEU A 91 -1.21 5.61 -13.31
N ASP A 92 -2.53 5.72 -13.45
CA ASP A 92 -3.20 5.91 -14.75
C ASP A 92 -2.84 7.23 -15.42
N GLN A 93 -2.55 8.26 -14.62
CA GLN A 93 -2.05 9.55 -15.08
C GLN A 93 -0.53 9.59 -15.29
N GLY A 94 0.17 8.46 -15.11
CA GLY A 94 1.61 8.37 -15.33
C GLY A 94 2.46 9.12 -14.30
N VAL A 95 1.97 9.27 -13.06
CA VAL A 95 2.75 9.87 -11.96
C VAL A 95 4.06 9.11 -11.78
N PRO A 96 5.25 9.72 -11.95
CA PRO A 96 6.51 9.00 -11.86
C PRO A 96 6.78 8.50 -10.43
N PRO A 97 7.53 7.39 -10.24
CA PRO A 97 7.87 6.88 -8.91
C PRO A 97 8.52 7.92 -7.98
N THR A 98 9.32 8.84 -8.53
CA THR A 98 9.96 9.93 -7.76
C THR A 98 8.93 10.90 -7.16
N ALA A 99 7.86 11.21 -7.88
CA ALA A 99 6.78 12.05 -7.37
C ALA A 99 5.99 11.34 -6.26
N LEU A 100 5.76 10.03 -6.41
CA LEU A 100 5.12 9.23 -5.36
C LEU A 100 5.97 9.19 -4.08
N ARG A 101 7.29 9.01 -4.18
CA ARG A 101 8.20 9.07 -3.02
C ARG A 101 8.08 10.41 -2.29
N ALA A 102 8.15 11.52 -3.04
CA ALA A 102 8.03 12.86 -2.46
C ALA A 102 6.67 13.06 -1.73
N ALA A 103 5.57 12.54 -2.28
CA ALA A 103 4.26 12.59 -1.64
C ALA A 103 4.21 11.80 -0.32
N ILE A 104 4.84 10.62 -0.28
CA ILE A 104 4.96 9.79 0.92
C ILE A 104 5.84 10.47 1.98
N GLU A 105 6.95 11.08 1.58
CA GLU A 105 7.80 11.84 2.49
C GLU A 105 7.04 13.03 3.11
N ALA A 106 6.25 13.74 2.30
CA ALA A 106 5.43 14.85 2.76
C ALA A 106 4.34 14.42 3.76
N SER A 107 3.75 13.22 3.62
CA SER A 107 2.72 12.72 4.54
C SER A 107 3.27 12.36 5.92
N ARG A 108 4.59 12.15 6.05
CA ARG A 108 5.27 11.83 7.32
C ARG A 108 5.56 13.06 8.17
N THR A 109 5.43 14.26 7.61
CA THR A 109 5.67 15.51 8.34
C THR A 109 4.34 15.92 9.00
N PRO A 110 4.21 15.87 10.34
CA PRO A 110 2.97 16.29 10.99
C PRO A 110 2.70 17.76 10.66
N ARG A 111 1.48 18.05 10.20
CA ARG A 111 0.98 19.40 10.00
C ARG A 111 0.56 20.04 11.31
#